data_AF-A0A4U0TTX7-F1
#
_entry.id   AF-A0A4U0TTX7-F1
#
_cell.length_a   1.000
_cell.length_b   1.000
_cell.length_c   1.000
_cell.angle_alpha   90.00
_cell.angle_beta   90.00
_cell.angle_gamma   90.00
#
_symmetry.space_group_name_H-M   'P 1'
#
loop_
_entity.id
_entity.type
_entity.pdbx_description
1 polymer ?
#
loop_
_entity_poly.entity_id
_entity_poly.type
_entity_poly.pdbx_seq_one_letter_code
_entity_poly.pdbx_strand_id
1 'polypeptide(L)'
;MESTFQSTILVTGGTTGLGYECALAIAAQKPHALVLICARSAANDAAATINRATGLANVKYLHLDLANLQGVRQFTSDFTAARYPPLSAVVFNAALQTVGKVKYTLDGIESTFGISHVGHALLFHLLLQHFTPNARIVITASGTHDPAQKTGMPDAHYRTAEQLAHPDKESIKKNTGRQRYATTKLCNVLWLYALNRRRAEKDLRFTVTGLDPGLMPGTGLARDANPIERFVWHHVLPRILPLLRYLISPNIHAPRESGQALARLAIGDDIAGVSGQYFEGMQAIKSSRDSYSVEKQDDLWEWTVCFTGENHAEKERFNELQVMS
;
A
#
# COMPACT_ATOMS: atom_id res chain seq x y z
N MET A 1 1.31 11.84 -29.50
CA MET A 1 0.74 12.97 -28.75
C MET A 1 1.56 13.13 -27.50
N GLU A 2 2.27 14.25 -27.36
CA GLU A 2 2.91 14.60 -26.09
C GLU A 2 1.83 14.69 -25.01
N SER A 3 2.13 14.15 -23.83
CA SER A 3 1.21 14.16 -22.69
C SER A 3 0.99 15.60 -22.23
N THR A 4 -0.26 16.04 -22.13
CA THR A 4 -0.63 17.35 -21.56
C THR A 4 -0.41 17.44 -20.05
N PHE A 5 -0.16 16.30 -19.38
CA PHE A 5 0.11 16.22 -17.95
C PHE A 5 1.59 16.40 -17.63
N GLN A 6 1.89 17.10 -16.54
CA GLN A 6 3.25 17.43 -16.09
C GLN A 6 3.91 16.30 -15.29
N SER A 7 3.09 15.47 -14.63
CA SER A 7 3.56 14.33 -13.83
C SER A 7 2.50 13.25 -13.75
N THR A 8 2.90 12.08 -13.25
CA THR A 8 2.04 10.94 -13.02
C THR A 8 1.96 10.62 -11.52
N ILE A 9 0.77 10.25 -11.05
CA ILE A 9 0.53 9.75 -9.69
C ILE A 9 -0.12 8.38 -9.80
N LEU A 10 0.52 7.35 -9.26
CA LEU A 10 0.03 5.97 -9.32
C LEU A 10 -0.61 5.57 -8.00
N VAL A 11 -1.83 5.04 -8.04
CA VAL A 11 -2.56 4.52 -6.87
C VAL A 11 -2.92 3.05 -7.10
N THR A 12 -2.28 2.16 -6.34
CA THR A 12 -2.64 0.74 -6.32
C THR A 12 -3.94 0.53 -5.53
N GLY A 13 -4.83 -0.35 -6.02
CA GLY A 13 -6.14 -0.56 -5.42
C GLY A 13 -7.07 0.65 -5.55
N GLY A 14 -6.85 1.51 -6.54
CA GLY A 14 -7.58 2.78 -6.73
C GLY A 14 -9.01 2.65 -7.25
N THR A 15 -9.57 1.45 -7.41
CA THR A 15 -10.88 1.23 -8.02
C THR A 15 -12.03 1.13 -7.02
N THR A 16 -11.74 0.94 -5.72
CA THR A 16 -12.78 0.83 -4.67
C THR A 16 -12.28 1.38 -3.32
N GLY A 17 -13.22 1.70 -2.42
CA GLY A 17 -12.93 2.01 -1.01
C GLY A 17 -11.91 3.15 -0.82
N LEU A 18 -10.96 2.95 0.10
CA LEU A 18 -9.91 3.92 0.43
C LEU A 18 -9.12 4.41 -0.79
N GLY A 19 -8.72 3.49 -1.67
CA GLY A 19 -7.94 3.83 -2.86
C GLY A 19 -8.72 4.67 -3.87
N TYR A 20 -10.01 4.39 -4.02
CA TYR A 20 -10.90 5.20 -4.88
C TYR A 20 -11.04 6.63 -4.36
N GLU A 21 -11.33 6.80 -3.06
CA GLU A 21 -11.48 8.12 -2.45
C GLU A 21 -10.17 8.91 -2.49
N CYS A 22 -9.03 8.24 -2.31
CA CYS A 22 -7.70 8.82 -2.51
C CYS A 22 -7.49 9.29 -3.95
N ALA A 23 -7.75 8.44 -4.94
CA ALA A 23 -7.60 8.79 -6.36
C ALA A 23 -8.53 9.95 -6.76
N LEU A 24 -9.77 9.96 -6.27
CA LEU A 24 -10.73 11.06 -6.47
C LEU A 24 -10.19 12.37 -5.90
N ALA A 25 -9.70 12.35 -4.66
CA ALA A 25 -9.15 13.53 -4.00
C ALA A 25 -7.89 14.06 -4.72
N ILE A 26 -7.01 13.17 -5.18
CA ILE A 26 -5.82 13.54 -5.96
C ILE A 26 -6.22 14.16 -7.30
N ALA A 27 -7.12 13.51 -8.05
CA ALA A 27 -7.55 13.95 -9.37
C ALA A 27 -8.16 15.36 -9.33
N ALA A 28 -9.00 15.63 -8.33
CA ALA A 28 -9.64 16.94 -8.13
C ALA A 28 -8.63 18.05 -7.77
N GLN A 29 -7.58 17.74 -7.01
CA GLN A 29 -6.63 18.74 -6.50
C GLN A 29 -5.42 18.96 -7.41
N LYS A 30 -5.08 17.99 -8.28
CA LYS A 30 -3.94 18.08 -9.20
C LYS A 30 -4.41 17.86 -10.65
N PRO A 31 -5.14 18.82 -11.26
CA PRO A 31 -5.68 18.68 -12.62
C PRO A 31 -4.60 18.51 -13.71
N HIS A 32 -3.37 18.94 -13.44
CA HIS A 32 -2.22 18.80 -14.35
C HIS A 32 -1.41 17.50 -14.15
N ALA A 33 -1.82 16.64 -13.21
CA ALA A 33 -1.22 15.33 -13.01
C ALA A 33 -2.12 14.24 -13.61
N LEU A 34 -1.50 13.25 -14.24
CA LEU A 34 -2.17 12.02 -14.66
C LEU A 34 -2.28 11.08 -13.46
N VAL A 35 -3.50 10.71 -13.06
CA VAL A 35 -3.74 9.72 -12.01
C VAL A 35 -3.96 8.36 -12.64
N LEU A 36 -3.08 7.41 -12.32
CA LEU A 36 -3.20 6.02 -12.73
C LEU A 36 -3.75 5.19 -11.58
N ILE A 37 -4.96 4.64 -11.72
CA ILE A 37 -5.51 3.67 -10.77
C ILE A 37 -5.22 2.25 -11.25
N CYS A 38 -4.54 1.46 -10.42
CA CYS A 38 -4.05 0.13 -10.78
C CYS A 38 -4.74 -0.95 -9.96
N ALA A 39 -5.42 -1.90 -10.61
CA ALA A 39 -6.09 -3.01 -9.92
C ALA A 39 -6.34 -4.19 -10.88
N ARG A 40 -6.76 -5.34 -10.33
CA ARG A 40 -7.11 -6.54 -11.11
C ARG A 40 -8.34 -6.35 -12.01
N SER A 41 -9.25 -5.46 -11.63
CA SER A 41 -10.45 -5.18 -12.41
C SER A 41 -10.77 -3.69 -12.42
N ALA A 42 -11.32 -3.22 -13.53
CA ALA A 42 -11.88 -1.87 -13.70
C ALA A 42 -13.24 -1.76 -13.01
N ALA A 43 -13.32 -2.16 -11.73
CA ALA A 43 -14.56 -2.24 -10.98
C ALA A 43 -15.37 -0.94 -11.13
N ASN A 44 -16.64 -1.08 -11.54
CA ASN A 44 -17.61 0.01 -11.72
C ASN A 44 -17.13 1.18 -12.59
N ASP A 45 -16.20 0.94 -13.53
CA ASP A 45 -15.64 1.99 -14.38
C ASP A 45 -15.14 3.19 -13.54
N ALA A 46 -14.39 2.88 -12.47
CA ALA A 46 -13.95 3.84 -11.46
C ALA A 46 -13.25 5.07 -12.04
N ALA A 47 -12.38 4.88 -13.05
CA ALA A 47 -11.66 5.99 -13.69
C ALA A 47 -12.63 6.96 -14.37
N ALA A 48 -13.59 6.46 -15.17
CA ALA A 48 -14.58 7.32 -15.80
C ALA A 48 -15.53 7.96 -14.77
N THR A 49 -15.85 7.25 -13.69
CA THR A 49 -16.67 7.80 -12.59
C THR A 49 -15.97 8.98 -11.91
N ILE A 50 -14.67 8.87 -11.61
CA ILE A 50 -13.88 9.97 -11.05
C ILE A 50 -13.79 11.13 -12.04
N ASN A 51 -13.51 10.86 -13.31
CA ASN A 51 -13.46 11.88 -14.37
C ASN A 51 -14.79 12.64 -14.48
N ARG A 52 -15.93 11.93 -14.47
CA ARG A 52 -17.27 12.56 -14.45
C ARG A 52 -17.51 13.40 -13.19
N ALA A 53 -17.15 12.89 -12.03
CA ALA A 53 -17.35 13.59 -10.75
C ALA A 53 -16.51 14.86 -10.63
N THR A 54 -15.33 14.90 -11.26
CA THR A 54 -14.41 16.04 -11.22
C THR A 54 -14.55 16.98 -12.41
N GLY A 55 -15.21 16.54 -13.49
CA GLY A 55 -15.25 17.27 -14.77
C GLY A 55 -13.90 17.27 -15.51
N LEU A 56 -12.98 16.38 -15.13
CA LEU A 56 -11.64 16.27 -15.70
C LEU A 56 -11.49 14.98 -16.52
N ALA A 57 -10.40 14.88 -17.28
CA ALA A 57 -10.02 13.68 -18.03
C ALA A 57 -8.61 13.20 -17.63
N ASN A 58 -8.29 13.30 -16.34
CA ASN A 58 -6.94 13.04 -15.81
C ASN A 58 -6.80 11.73 -15.05
N VAL A 59 -7.83 10.87 -15.01
CA VAL A 59 -7.75 9.53 -14.41
C VAL A 59 -7.80 8.44 -15.46
N LYS A 60 -6.86 7.48 -15.39
CA LYS A 60 -6.85 6.27 -16.22
C LYS A 60 -6.74 5.02 -15.37
N TYR A 61 -7.44 3.97 -15.78
CA TYR A 61 -7.29 2.64 -15.20
C TYR A 61 -6.20 1.86 -15.94
N LEU A 62 -5.38 1.14 -15.19
CA LEU A 62 -4.46 0.14 -15.70
C LEU A 62 -4.65 -1.18 -14.95
N HIS A 63 -4.60 -2.30 -15.68
CA HIS A 63 -4.67 -3.62 -15.05
C HIS A 63 -3.37 -3.93 -14.32
N LEU A 64 -3.47 -4.37 -13.07
CA LEU A 64 -2.34 -4.81 -12.25
C LEU A 64 -2.79 -5.87 -11.24
N ASP A 65 -2.17 -7.04 -11.31
CA ASP A 65 -2.31 -8.08 -10.28
C ASP A 65 -1.00 -8.24 -9.50
N LEU A 66 -0.99 -7.77 -8.25
CA LEU A 66 0.15 -7.89 -7.33
C LEU A 66 0.38 -9.32 -6.83
N ALA A 67 -0.53 -10.26 -7.09
CA ALA A 67 -0.36 -11.68 -6.78
C ALA A 67 0.39 -12.47 -7.87
N ASN A 68 0.86 -11.78 -8.92
CA ASN A 68 1.56 -12.36 -10.05
C ASN A 68 2.80 -11.50 -10.37
N LEU A 69 3.98 -11.90 -9.91
CA LEU A 69 5.19 -11.08 -10.08
C LEU A 69 5.57 -10.90 -11.57
N GLN A 70 5.33 -11.91 -12.41
CA GLN A 70 5.52 -11.76 -13.87
C GLN A 70 4.55 -10.70 -14.45
N GLY A 71 3.32 -10.66 -13.95
CA GLY A 71 2.34 -9.63 -14.30
C GLY A 71 2.77 -8.23 -13.87
N VAL A 72 3.41 -8.08 -12.71
CA VAL A 72 3.99 -6.80 -12.24
C VAL A 72 5.13 -6.34 -13.16
N ARG A 73 5.97 -7.27 -13.63
CA ARG A 73 7.04 -6.99 -14.61
C ARG A 73 6.46 -6.54 -15.95
N GLN A 74 5.47 -7.26 -16.47
CA GLN A 74 4.78 -6.89 -17.71
C GLN A 74 4.12 -5.51 -17.59
N PHE A 75 3.43 -5.24 -16.48
CA PHE A 75 2.86 -3.92 -16.19
C PHE A 75 3.91 -2.81 -16.27
N THR A 76 5.10 -3.02 -15.72
CA THR A 76 6.15 -2.00 -15.73
C THR A 76 6.79 -1.82 -17.11
N SER A 77 6.90 -2.89 -17.89
CA SER A 77 7.27 -2.83 -19.31
C SER A 77 6.26 -2.00 -20.11
N ASP A 78 4.97 -2.26 -19.93
CA ASP A 78 3.89 -1.52 -20.60
C ASP A 78 3.86 -0.05 -20.16
N PHE A 79 4.07 0.22 -18.87
CA PHE A 79 4.20 1.58 -18.32
C PHE A 79 5.35 2.34 -18.99
N THR A 80 6.50 1.69 -19.15
CA THR A 80 7.69 2.27 -19.81
C THR A 80 7.38 2.57 -21.28
N ALA A 81 6.78 1.61 -21.99
CA ALA A 81 6.41 1.75 -23.40
C ALA A 81 5.39 2.87 -23.64
N ALA A 82 4.47 3.08 -22.69
CA ALA A 82 3.46 4.13 -22.77
C ALA A 82 4.02 5.55 -22.64
N ARG A 83 5.27 5.71 -22.18
CA ARG A 83 5.95 7.01 -22.02
C ARG A 83 5.12 8.05 -21.28
N TYR A 84 4.54 7.64 -20.15
CA TYR A 84 3.86 8.58 -19.25
C TYR A 84 4.85 9.62 -18.70
N PRO A 85 4.36 10.80 -18.26
CA PRO A 85 5.18 11.74 -17.51
C PRO A 85 5.80 11.09 -16.26
N PRO A 86 6.93 11.62 -15.75
CA PRO A 86 7.59 11.11 -14.56
C PRO A 86 6.64 10.99 -13.35
N LEU A 87 6.87 9.98 -12.51
CA LEU A 87 6.11 9.73 -11.30
C LEU A 87 6.48 10.75 -10.21
N SER A 88 5.53 11.61 -9.85
CA SER A 88 5.65 12.53 -8.72
C SER A 88 5.18 11.90 -7.41
N ALA A 89 4.30 10.88 -7.47
CA ALA A 89 3.93 10.09 -6.31
C ALA A 89 3.48 8.67 -6.67
N VAL A 90 3.66 7.75 -5.72
CA VAL A 90 3.16 6.37 -5.77
C VAL A 90 2.53 6.01 -4.44
N VAL A 91 1.29 5.54 -4.48
CA VAL A 91 0.51 5.12 -3.32
C VAL A 91 0.34 3.61 -3.35
N PHE A 92 1.09 2.93 -2.49
CA PHE A 92 1.01 1.49 -2.24
C PHE A 92 -0.11 1.19 -1.24
N ASN A 93 -1.34 1.20 -1.75
CA ASN A 93 -2.57 1.03 -0.98
C ASN A 93 -3.20 -0.36 -1.12
N ALA A 94 -3.00 -1.05 -2.24
CA ALA A 94 -3.63 -2.35 -2.46
C ALA A 94 -3.23 -3.35 -1.36
N ALA A 95 -4.22 -3.91 -0.67
CA ALA A 95 -3.99 -4.92 0.34
C ALA A 95 -5.10 -5.96 0.30
N LEU A 96 -4.79 -7.15 0.79
CA LEU A 96 -5.76 -8.22 0.99
C LEU A 96 -5.81 -8.58 2.47
N GLN A 97 -7.01 -8.74 3.02
CA GLN A 97 -7.21 -9.38 4.31
C GLN A 97 -7.92 -10.70 4.07
N THR A 98 -7.20 -11.81 4.24
CA THR A 98 -7.78 -13.15 4.11
C THR A 98 -8.03 -13.71 5.51
N VAL A 99 -9.30 -13.88 5.90
CA VAL A 99 -9.66 -14.35 7.25
C VAL A 99 -9.64 -15.89 7.37
N GLY A 100 -9.69 -16.60 6.24
CA GLY A 100 -9.80 -18.06 6.17
C GLY A 100 -8.47 -18.83 6.09
N LYS A 101 -8.52 -19.99 5.43
CA LYS A 101 -7.35 -20.85 5.16
C LYS A 101 -6.25 -20.07 4.43
N VAL A 102 -5.00 -20.45 4.67
CA VAL A 102 -3.85 -19.93 3.94
C VAL A 102 -4.06 -20.16 2.44
N LYS A 103 -3.78 -19.12 1.67
CA LYS A 103 -3.79 -19.11 0.20
C LYS A 103 -2.39 -18.70 -0.27
N TYR A 104 -2.05 -19.10 -1.48
CA TYR A 104 -0.75 -18.81 -2.08
C TYR A 104 -0.93 -17.99 -3.35
N THR A 105 0.03 -17.10 -3.64
CA THR A 105 0.15 -16.41 -4.93
C THR A 105 0.57 -17.38 -6.03
N LEU A 106 0.61 -16.92 -7.28
CA LEU A 106 1.14 -17.72 -8.39
C LEU A 106 2.62 -18.06 -8.17
N ASP A 107 3.34 -17.19 -7.45
CA ASP A 107 4.75 -17.32 -7.11
C ASP A 107 4.99 -18.20 -5.86
N GLY A 108 3.95 -18.84 -5.30
CA GLY A 108 4.09 -19.85 -4.26
C GLY A 108 4.20 -19.33 -2.81
N ILE A 109 3.99 -18.04 -2.58
CA ILE A 109 4.08 -17.41 -1.23
C ILE A 109 2.70 -17.05 -0.67
N GLU A 110 2.59 -16.93 0.66
CA GLU A 110 1.33 -16.59 1.33
C GLU A 110 0.71 -15.31 0.75
N SER A 111 -0.57 -15.37 0.34
CA SER A 111 -1.19 -14.33 -0.49
C SER A 111 -1.30 -12.96 0.18
N THR A 112 -1.48 -12.89 1.50
CA THR A 112 -1.60 -11.61 2.21
C THR A 112 -0.27 -10.87 2.18
N PHE A 113 0.82 -11.56 2.52
CA PHE A 113 2.19 -11.09 2.44
C PHE A 113 2.62 -10.80 0.99
N GLY A 114 2.37 -11.74 0.07
CA GLY A 114 2.73 -11.62 -1.33
C GLY A 114 2.09 -10.41 -2.01
N ILE A 115 0.79 -10.17 -1.79
CA ILE A 115 0.08 -9.04 -2.41
C ILE A 115 0.41 -7.71 -1.74
N SER A 116 0.35 -7.66 -0.40
CA SER A 116 0.39 -6.38 0.31
C SER A 116 1.81 -5.83 0.47
N HIS A 117 2.82 -6.72 0.44
CA HIS A 117 4.24 -6.38 0.59
C HIS A 117 5.06 -6.74 -0.66
N VAL A 118 5.21 -8.02 -1.00
CA VAL A 118 6.19 -8.47 -2.01
C VAL A 118 5.91 -7.88 -3.40
N GLY A 119 4.67 -7.93 -3.87
CA GLY A 119 4.26 -7.35 -5.14
C GLY A 119 4.47 -5.83 -5.20
N HIS A 120 4.23 -5.12 -4.09
CA HIS A 120 4.51 -3.70 -4.00
C HIS A 120 6.00 -3.37 -3.98
N ALA A 121 6.81 -4.17 -3.28
CA ALA A 121 8.25 -3.99 -3.24
C ALA A 121 8.87 -4.21 -4.63
N LEU A 122 8.46 -5.25 -5.35
CA LEU A 122 8.87 -5.45 -6.74
C LEU A 122 8.44 -4.26 -7.61
N LEU A 123 7.18 -3.84 -7.52
CA LEU A 123 6.67 -2.69 -8.27
C LEU A 123 7.46 -1.41 -7.98
N PHE A 124 7.81 -1.15 -6.72
CA PHE A 124 8.67 -0.04 -6.32
C PHE A 124 10.02 -0.08 -7.04
N HIS A 125 10.73 -1.22 -6.96
CA HIS A 125 12.06 -1.33 -7.55
C HIS A 125 12.04 -1.18 -9.07
N LEU A 126 11.03 -1.74 -9.75
CA LEU A 126 10.89 -1.62 -11.20
C LEU A 126 10.51 -0.19 -11.62
N LEU A 127 9.70 0.52 -10.82
CA LEU A 127 9.28 1.89 -11.12
C LEU A 127 10.30 2.96 -10.74
N LEU A 128 11.34 2.63 -9.96
CA LEU A 128 12.30 3.58 -9.40
C LEU A 128 12.90 4.53 -10.46
N GLN A 129 13.19 4.02 -11.65
CA GLN A 129 13.73 4.80 -12.77
C GLN A 129 12.78 5.87 -13.32
N HIS A 130 11.48 5.76 -13.04
CA HIS A 130 10.47 6.70 -13.52
C HIS A 130 10.15 7.78 -12.50
N PHE A 131 10.76 7.75 -11.31
CA PHE A 131 10.49 8.71 -10.25
C PHE A 131 11.13 10.06 -10.56
N THR A 132 10.38 11.12 -10.30
CA THR A 132 10.99 12.44 -10.11
C THR A 132 11.94 12.40 -8.91
N PRO A 133 12.96 13.27 -8.83
CA PRO A 133 13.86 13.29 -7.68
C PRO A 133 13.14 13.48 -6.35
N ASN A 134 12.06 14.26 -6.31
CA ASN A 134 11.28 14.53 -5.09
C ASN A 134 10.00 13.68 -5.02
N ALA A 135 9.98 12.51 -5.67
CA ALA A 135 8.80 11.64 -5.68
C ALA A 135 8.36 11.28 -4.26
N ARG A 136 7.05 11.11 -4.06
CA ARG A 136 6.47 10.73 -2.76
C ARG A 136 5.95 9.31 -2.79
N ILE A 137 6.52 8.47 -1.96
CA ILE A 137 6.11 7.08 -1.79
C ILE A 137 5.26 7.01 -0.52
N VAL A 138 4.02 6.54 -0.67
CA VAL A 138 3.08 6.43 0.43
C VAL A 138 2.69 4.97 0.61
N ILE A 139 2.95 4.42 1.79
CA ILE A 139 2.68 3.01 2.11
C ILE A 139 1.47 2.93 3.05
N THR A 140 0.40 2.27 2.61
CA THR A 140 -0.75 2.03 3.48
C THR A 140 -0.46 0.84 4.39
N ALA A 141 -0.34 1.09 5.69
CA ALA A 141 -0.24 0.06 6.72
C ALA A 141 -1.59 -0.09 7.45
N SER A 142 -1.56 -0.23 8.78
CA SER A 142 -2.72 -0.26 9.67
C SER A 142 -2.24 -0.27 11.12
N GLY A 143 -2.98 0.32 12.06
CA GLY A 143 -2.71 0.23 13.50
C GLY A 143 -2.65 -1.19 14.06
N THR A 144 -3.17 -2.19 13.33
CA THR A 144 -3.05 -3.62 13.68
C THR A 144 -1.61 -4.13 13.75
N HIS A 145 -0.65 -3.42 13.14
CA HIS A 145 0.78 -3.72 13.28
C HIS A 145 1.35 -3.46 14.69
N ASP A 146 0.66 -2.68 15.50
CA ASP A 146 1.09 -2.27 16.83
C ASP A 146 0.19 -2.88 17.93
N PRO A 147 0.70 -3.87 18.69
CA PRO A 147 0.00 -4.41 19.85
C PRO A 147 -0.45 -3.35 20.86
N ALA A 148 0.28 -2.23 20.97
CA ALA A 148 -0.05 -1.16 21.91
C ALA A 148 -1.35 -0.42 21.55
N GLN A 149 -1.77 -0.45 20.27
CA GLN A 149 -3.03 0.17 19.83
C GLN A 149 -4.28 -0.62 20.23
N LYS A 150 -4.14 -1.87 20.71
CA LYS A 150 -5.25 -2.70 21.22
C LYS A 150 -6.47 -2.74 20.30
N THR A 151 -6.22 -2.93 19.00
CA THR A 151 -7.25 -2.89 17.95
C THR A 151 -8.31 -4.01 18.02
N GLY A 152 -8.13 -4.98 18.93
CA GLY A 152 -8.94 -6.20 19.00
C GLY A 152 -8.55 -7.26 17.97
N MET A 153 -7.55 -6.98 17.12
CA MET A 153 -6.90 -7.98 16.28
C MET A 153 -5.81 -8.71 17.09
N PRO A 154 -5.52 -9.98 16.78
CA PRO A 154 -4.35 -10.65 17.34
C PRO A 154 -3.06 -9.90 16.99
N ASP A 155 -2.11 -9.90 17.92
CA ASP A 155 -0.85 -9.18 17.79
C ASP A 155 -0.04 -9.63 16.57
N ALA A 156 0.56 -8.64 15.89
CA ALA A 156 1.52 -8.87 14.83
C ALA A 156 2.75 -9.62 15.36
N HIS A 157 3.06 -10.76 14.75
CA HIS A 157 4.17 -11.63 15.15
C HIS A 157 5.08 -11.88 13.94
N TYR A 158 6.16 -11.10 13.85
CA TYR A 158 7.18 -11.25 12.82
C TYR A 158 8.37 -12.06 13.34
N ARG A 159 8.74 -13.13 12.63
CA ARG A 159 9.93 -13.94 12.91
C ARG A 159 10.98 -13.75 11.83
N THR A 160 10.68 -14.19 10.61
CA THR A 160 11.46 -13.94 9.41
C THR A 160 10.51 -13.81 8.21
N ALA A 161 10.96 -13.14 7.15
CA ALA A 161 10.21 -13.05 5.90
C ALA A 161 9.94 -14.42 5.28
N GLU A 162 10.90 -15.36 5.36
CA GLU A 162 10.75 -16.73 4.86
C GLU A 162 9.59 -17.45 5.55
N GLN A 163 9.45 -17.33 6.87
CA GLN A 163 8.35 -17.98 7.61
C GLN A 163 6.98 -17.33 7.32
N LEU A 164 6.97 -16.05 6.94
CA LEU A 164 5.75 -15.39 6.49
C LEU A 164 5.35 -15.85 5.09
N ALA A 165 6.32 -15.94 4.19
CA ALA A 165 6.14 -16.38 2.80
C ALA A 165 5.72 -17.85 2.72
N HIS A 166 6.40 -18.71 3.49
CA HIS A 166 6.22 -20.16 3.51
C HIS A 166 5.91 -20.62 4.95
N PRO A 167 4.68 -20.36 5.45
CA PRO A 167 4.33 -20.72 6.82
C PRO A 167 4.33 -22.24 7.01
N ASP A 168 4.96 -22.69 8.09
CA ASP A 168 4.97 -24.10 8.47
C ASP A 168 3.58 -24.59 8.95
N LYS A 169 3.42 -25.92 9.04
CA LYS A 169 2.13 -26.54 9.43
C LYS A 169 1.63 -26.09 10.80
N GLU A 170 2.52 -25.79 11.74
CA GLU A 170 2.14 -25.36 13.10
C GLU A 170 1.69 -23.90 13.10
N SER A 171 2.37 -23.04 12.36
CA SER A 171 1.96 -21.67 12.09
C SER A 171 0.59 -21.64 11.42
N ILE A 172 0.35 -22.45 10.39
CA ILE A 172 -0.96 -22.52 9.71
C ILE A 172 -2.10 -22.89 10.68
N LYS A 173 -1.87 -23.79 11.64
CA LYS A 173 -2.87 -24.20 12.63
C LYS A 173 -3.15 -23.14 13.69
N LYS A 174 -2.10 -22.45 14.17
CA LYS A 174 -2.19 -21.50 15.29
C LYS A 174 -2.51 -20.08 14.85
N ASN A 175 -2.03 -19.70 13.66
CA ASN A 175 -2.08 -18.34 13.16
C ASN A 175 -3.40 -18.11 12.41
N THR A 176 -4.23 -17.25 12.99
CA THR A 176 -5.47 -16.82 12.34
C THR A 176 -5.16 -15.94 11.14
N GLY A 177 -6.02 -15.93 10.11
CA GLY A 177 -5.84 -15.00 8.98
C GLY A 177 -5.74 -13.52 9.38
N ARG A 178 -6.30 -13.17 10.55
CA ARG A 178 -6.18 -11.84 11.16
C ARG A 178 -4.77 -11.54 11.69
N GLN A 179 -4.09 -12.49 12.33
CA GLN A 179 -2.70 -12.30 12.76
C GLN A 179 -1.76 -12.18 11.56
N ARG A 180 -1.93 -13.00 10.50
CA ARG A 180 -1.17 -12.83 9.25
C ARG A 180 -1.33 -11.42 8.66
N TYR A 181 -2.56 -10.92 8.63
CA TYR A 181 -2.80 -9.54 8.20
C TYR A 181 -2.07 -8.52 9.07
N ALA A 182 -2.19 -8.60 10.39
CA ALA A 182 -1.49 -7.72 11.33
C ALA A 182 0.04 -7.76 11.14
N THR A 183 0.62 -8.96 11.01
CA THR A 183 2.06 -9.13 10.72
C THR A 183 2.44 -8.55 9.36
N THR A 184 1.64 -8.73 8.31
CA THR A 184 1.91 -8.10 7.01
C THR A 184 1.83 -6.58 7.08
N LYS A 185 0.95 -6.01 7.92
CA LYS A 185 0.92 -4.57 8.17
C LYS A 185 2.16 -4.08 8.92
N LEU A 186 2.74 -4.91 9.78
CA LEU A 186 4.08 -4.67 10.34
C LEU A 186 5.17 -4.70 9.26
N CYS A 187 5.12 -5.64 8.31
CA CYS A 187 6.07 -5.67 7.18
C CYS A 187 6.05 -4.37 6.37
N ASN A 188 4.87 -3.80 6.10
CA ASN A 188 4.76 -2.52 5.40
C ASN A 188 5.47 -1.38 6.15
N VAL A 189 5.41 -1.36 7.48
CA VAL A 189 6.08 -0.34 8.30
C VAL A 189 7.59 -0.62 8.42
N LEU A 190 7.99 -1.89 8.54
CA LEU A 190 9.40 -2.30 8.46
C LEU A 190 10.02 -1.85 7.13
N TRP A 191 9.34 -2.10 6.00
CA TRP A 191 9.78 -1.69 4.67
C TRP A 191 9.89 -0.17 4.55
N LEU A 192 8.93 0.58 5.09
CA LEU A 192 9.01 2.05 5.15
C LEU A 192 10.30 2.53 5.80
N TYR A 193 10.65 1.98 6.97
CA TYR A 193 11.85 2.41 7.69
C TYR A 193 13.13 1.92 7.01
N ALA A 194 13.14 0.68 6.49
CA ALA A 194 14.24 0.13 5.71
C ALA A 194 14.54 1.00 4.48
N LEU A 195 13.50 1.35 3.72
CA LEU A 195 13.59 2.19 2.53
C LEU A 195 14.03 3.62 2.89
N ASN A 196 13.49 4.20 3.97
CA ASN A 196 13.88 5.52 4.43
C ASN A 196 15.37 5.60 4.80
N ARG A 197 15.90 4.54 5.44
CA ARG A 197 17.31 4.47 5.82
C ARG A 197 18.21 4.35 4.59
N ARG A 198 17.92 3.37 3.71
CA ARG A 198 18.69 3.10 2.49
C ARG A 198 18.69 4.27 1.52
N ARG A 199 17.55 4.95 1.32
CA ARG A 199 17.52 6.15 0.47
C ARG A 199 18.43 7.26 1.00
N ALA A 200 18.55 7.40 2.33
CA ALA A 200 19.34 8.46 2.95
C ALA A 200 20.83 8.15 2.84
N GLU A 201 21.22 6.88 3.01
CA GLU A 201 22.59 6.40 2.77
C GLU A 201 23.06 6.64 1.32
N LYS A 202 22.14 6.64 0.36
CA LYS A 202 22.39 6.87 -1.07
C LYS A 202 22.10 8.30 -1.55
N ASP A 203 21.80 9.23 -0.64
CA ASP A 203 21.42 10.63 -0.96
C ASP A 203 20.26 10.76 -1.98
N LEU A 204 19.31 9.84 -1.92
CA LEU A 204 18.12 9.84 -2.77
C LEU A 204 17.03 10.74 -2.18
N ARG A 205 16.56 11.68 -2.99
CA ARG A 205 15.66 12.78 -2.58
C ARG A 205 14.18 12.42 -2.47
N PHE A 206 13.77 11.24 -2.96
CA PHE A 206 12.38 10.82 -2.82
C PHE A 206 12.06 10.63 -1.34
N THR A 207 10.78 10.74 -1.00
CA THR A 207 10.29 10.58 0.37
C THR A 207 9.48 9.31 0.51
N VAL A 208 9.46 8.74 1.71
CA VAL A 208 8.62 7.59 2.04
C VAL A 208 7.88 7.86 3.36
N THR A 209 6.56 7.74 3.32
CA THR A 209 5.69 7.91 4.50
C THR A 209 4.69 6.76 4.58
N GLY A 210 4.12 6.56 5.77
CA GLY A 210 3.20 5.47 6.03
C GLY A 210 1.93 5.98 6.67
N LEU A 211 0.81 5.34 6.35
CA LEU A 211 -0.50 5.70 6.90
C LEU A 211 -1.17 4.50 7.57
N ASP A 212 -1.65 4.71 8.79
CA ASP A 212 -2.81 4.02 9.32
C ASP A 212 -4.09 4.76 8.88
N PRO A 213 -4.91 4.17 8.00
CA PRO A 213 -6.16 4.79 7.59
C PRO A 213 -7.27 4.62 8.65
N GLY A 214 -7.00 3.91 9.75
CA GLY A 214 -7.98 3.58 10.78
C GLY A 214 -8.98 2.51 10.36
N LEU A 215 -9.89 2.20 11.27
CA LEU A 215 -10.98 1.28 10.99
C LEU A 215 -12.01 1.96 10.09
N MET A 216 -12.28 1.37 8.92
CA MET A 216 -13.27 1.91 7.97
C MET A 216 -14.39 0.90 7.72
N PRO A 217 -15.42 0.87 8.57
CA PRO A 217 -16.60 0.06 8.33
C PRO A 217 -17.23 0.39 6.97
N GLY A 218 -17.68 -0.64 6.26
CA GLY A 218 -18.29 -0.53 4.93
C GLY A 218 -17.32 -0.66 3.75
N THR A 219 -16.02 -0.77 4.01
CA THR A 219 -15.04 -1.09 2.97
C THR A 219 -15.01 -2.59 2.64
N GLY A 220 -14.45 -2.96 1.49
CA GLY A 220 -14.29 -4.37 1.11
C GLY A 220 -13.27 -5.17 1.93
N LEU A 221 -12.78 -4.66 3.06
CA LEU A 221 -11.84 -5.34 3.96
C LEU A 221 -12.47 -6.58 4.61
N ALA A 222 -13.76 -6.54 4.92
CA ALA A 222 -14.51 -7.66 5.52
C ALA A 222 -15.15 -8.59 4.47
N ARG A 223 -14.65 -8.64 3.23
CA ARG A 223 -15.29 -9.41 2.13
C ARG A 223 -15.41 -10.92 2.40
N ASP A 224 -14.46 -11.45 3.16
CA ASP A 224 -14.37 -12.87 3.54
C ASP A 224 -14.98 -13.15 4.93
N ALA A 225 -15.61 -12.15 5.58
CA ALA A 225 -16.32 -12.34 6.83
C ALA A 225 -17.64 -13.09 6.63
N ASN A 226 -18.24 -13.61 7.72
CA ASN A 226 -19.51 -14.32 7.62
C ASN A 226 -20.66 -13.38 7.16
N PRO A 227 -21.78 -13.89 6.60
CA PRO A 227 -22.81 -13.03 6.01
C PRO A 227 -23.42 -11.99 6.98
N ILE A 228 -23.54 -12.34 8.26
CA ILE A 228 -24.09 -11.46 9.30
C ILE A 228 -23.09 -10.33 9.62
N GLU A 229 -21.81 -10.67 9.83
CA GLU A 229 -20.73 -9.69 10.01
C GLU A 229 -20.60 -8.78 8.80
N ARG A 230 -20.72 -9.31 7.58
CA ARG A 230 -20.71 -8.51 6.35
C ARG A 230 -21.88 -7.55 6.30
N PHE A 231 -23.09 -7.98 6.67
CA PHE A 231 -24.27 -7.11 6.70
C PHE A 231 -24.09 -5.96 7.71
N VAL A 232 -23.66 -6.29 8.93
CA VAL A 232 -23.38 -5.30 9.99
C VAL A 232 -22.29 -4.32 9.54
N TRP A 233 -21.22 -4.83 8.93
CA TRP A 233 -20.10 -4.03 8.43
C TRP A 233 -20.50 -3.05 7.33
N HIS A 234 -21.36 -3.46 6.38
CA HIS A 234 -21.73 -2.60 5.25
C HIS A 234 -22.93 -1.69 5.52
N HIS A 235 -23.83 -2.07 6.41
CA HIS A 235 -25.09 -1.35 6.59
C HIS A 235 -25.26 -0.72 7.98
N VAL A 236 -24.73 -1.33 9.04
CA VAL A 236 -24.99 -0.85 10.41
C VAL A 236 -23.86 0.06 10.89
N LEU A 237 -22.63 -0.43 10.88
CA LEU A 237 -21.48 0.29 11.43
C LEU A 237 -21.21 1.66 10.78
N PRO A 238 -21.37 1.87 9.45
CA PRO A 238 -21.18 3.18 8.84
C PRO A 238 -22.19 4.23 9.33
N ARG A 239 -23.39 3.82 9.78
CA ARG A 239 -24.45 4.74 10.25
C ARG A 239 -24.26 5.20 11.69
N ILE A 240 -23.43 4.50 12.46
CA ILE A 240 -23.16 4.80 13.87
C ILE A 240 -21.70 5.25 14.10
N LEU A 241 -21.00 5.71 13.05
CA LEU A 241 -19.60 6.14 13.12
C LEU A 241 -19.29 7.13 14.27
N PRO A 242 -20.09 8.19 14.52
CA PRO A 242 -19.81 9.11 15.63
C PRO A 242 -19.83 8.43 17.00
N LEU A 243 -20.71 7.45 17.18
CA LEU A 243 -20.81 6.69 18.42
C LEU A 243 -19.64 5.71 18.58
N LEU A 244 -19.23 5.04 17.50
CA LEU A 244 -18.07 4.14 17.52
C LEU A 244 -16.78 4.91 17.83
N ARG A 245 -16.62 6.12 17.28
CA ARG A 245 -15.50 7.01 17.60
C ARG A 245 -15.40 7.30 19.09
N TYR A 246 -16.55 7.59 19.70
CA TYR A 246 -16.65 7.93 21.10
C TYR A 246 -16.42 6.72 22.02
N LEU A 247 -16.95 5.55 21.66
CA LEU A 247 -16.96 4.38 22.54
C LEU A 247 -15.78 3.41 22.35
N ILE A 248 -15.21 3.32 21.15
CA ILE A 248 -14.22 2.28 20.80
C ILE A 248 -12.85 2.90 20.55
N SER A 249 -12.74 3.77 19.56
CA SER A 249 -11.48 4.40 19.20
C SER A 249 -11.73 5.64 18.34
N PRO A 250 -11.02 6.75 18.56
CA PRO A 250 -11.11 7.92 17.69
C PRO A 250 -10.65 7.64 16.25
N ASN A 251 -9.84 6.59 16.04
CA ASN A 251 -9.28 6.16 14.75
C ASN A 251 -10.25 5.29 13.93
N ILE A 252 -11.51 5.74 13.83
CA ILE A 252 -12.56 5.10 13.03
C ILE A 252 -13.06 6.12 12.02
N HIS A 253 -12.89 5.84 10.73
CA HIS A 253 -13.05 6.85 9.67
C HIS A 253 -13.99 6.39 8.56
N ALA A 254 -14.69 7.35 7.96
CA ALA A 254 -15.32 7.13 6.67
C ALA A 254 -14.22 6.97 5.60
N PRO A 255 -14.44 6.15 4.55
CA PRO A 255 -13.47 5.97 3.48
C PRO A 255 -12.99 7.28 2.85
N ARG A 256 -13.88 8.28 2.76
CA ARG A 256 -13.56 9.62 2.24
C ARG A 256 -12.54 10.37 3.12
N GLU A 257 -12.69 10.33 4.44
CA GLU A 257 -11.76 10.99 5.37
C GLU A 257 -10.36 10.37 5.28
N SER A 258 -10.28 9.04 5.33
CA SER A 258 -9.00 8.33 5.19
C SER A 258 -8.41 8.47 3.79
N GLY A 259 -9.26 8.53 2.75
CA GLY A 259 -8.85 8.78 1.37
C GLY A 259 -8.22 10.16 1.20
N GLN A 260 -8.77 11.19 1.85
CA GLN A 260 -8.19 12.53 1.89
C GLN A 260 -6.86 12.56 2.64
N ALA A 261 -6.76 11.86 3.79
CA ALA A 261 -5.49 11.74 4.52
C ALA A 261 -4.42 11.05 3.68
N LEU A 262 -4.77 9.98 2.95
CA LEU A 262 -3.86 9.28 2.05
C LEU A 262 -3.44 10.16 0.86
N ALA A 263 -4.39 10.89 0.26
CA ALA A 263 -4.10 11.86 -0.79
C ALA A 263 -3.17 12.97 -0.31
N ARG A 264 -3.38 13.51 0.91
CA ARG A 264 -2.50 14.52 1.50
C ARG A 264 -1.05 14.06 1.55
N LEU A 265 -0.77 12.82 1.97
CA LEU A 265 0.61 12.33 1.98
C LEU A 265 1.22 12.27 0.56
N ALA A 266 0.40 11.98 -0.46
CA ALA A 266 0.85 11.94 -1.84
C ALA A 266 1.05 13.34 -2.47
N ILE A 267 0.26 14.35 -2.10
CA ILE A 267 0.20 15.62 -2.86
C ILE A 267 0.16 16.93 -2.03
N GLY A 268 0.08 16.85 -0.70
CA GLY A 268 -0.05 18.00 0.20
C GLY A 268 1.27 18.76 0.39
N ASP A 269 1.23 20.09 0.33
CA ASP A 269 2.44 20.91 0.43
C ASP A 269 3.04 20.87 1.85
N ASP A 270 2.19 20.64 2.86
CA ASP A 270 2.58 20.52 4.27
C ASP A 270 3.35 19.22 4.60
N ILE A 271 3.36 18.25 3.67
CA ILE A 271 4.12 16.99 3.77
C ILE A 271 5.37 17.02 2.85
N ALA A 272 5.66 18.14 2.18
CA ALA A 272 6.84 18.25 1.32
C ALA A 272 8.14 17.98 2.10
N GLY A 273 8.96 17.06 1.60
CA GLY A 273 10.23 16.68 2.23
C GLY A 273 10.10 15.79 3.48
N VAL A 274 8.89 15.57 3.99
CA VAL A 274 8.66 14.68 5.14
C VAL A 274 8.87 13.23 4.72
N SER A 275 9.71 12.51 5.45
CA SER A 275 10.06 11.13 5.15
C SER A 275 10.38 10.35 6.42
N GLY A 276 10.21 9.03 6.38
CA GLY A 276 10.42 8.14 7.53
C GLY A 276 9.41 8.36 8.66
N GLN A 277 8.24 8.94 8.37
CA GLN A 277 7.19 9.17 9.35
C GLN A 277 5.97 8.28 9.10
N TYR A 278 5.32 7.91 10.20
CA TYR A 278 4.08 7.14 10.23
C TYR A 278 2.94 8.02 10.72
N PHE A 279 1.81 7.98 10.02
CA PHE A 279 0.67 8.85 10.28
C PHE A 279 -0.56 8.05 10.67
N GLU A 280 -1.35 8.60 11.58
CA GLU A 280 -2.72 8.20 11.83
C GLU A 280 -3.62 9.37 11.44
N GLY A 281 -4.40 9.18 10.38
CA GLY A 281 -5.13 10.27 9.73
C GLY A 281 -4.20 11.43 9.35
N MET A 282 -4.33 12.56 10.04
CA MET A 282 -3.57 13.79 9.75
C MET A 282 -2.31 13.96 10.62
N GLN A 283 -2.15 13.16 11.67
CA GLN A 283 -1.13 13.36 12.69
C GLN A 283 0.00 12.34 12.55
N ALA A 284 1.25 12.80 12.69
CA ALA A 284 2.38 11.89 12.81
C ALA A 284 2.37 11.23 14.19
N ILE A 285 2.50 9.91 14.22
CA ILE A 285 2.54 9.10 15.44
C ILE A 285 3.75 8.16 15.42
N LYS A 286 4.08 7.57 16.57
CA LYS A 286 5.03 6.46 16.62
C LYS A 286 4.34 5.19 16.15
N SER A 287 5.08 4.36 15.45
CA SER A 287 4.69 3.00 15.07
C SER A 287 5.11 1.99 16.14
N SER A 288 4.81 0.71 15.91
CA SER A 288 5.13 -0.36 16.86
C SER A 288 6.62 -0.45 17.16
N ARG A 289 6.97 -0.85 18.39
CA ARG A 289 8.38 -1.05 18.80
C ARG A 289 9.14 -1.96 17.83
N ASP A 290 8.49 -3.03 17.38
CA ASP A 290 9.06 -4.03 16.48
C ASP A 290 9.47 -3.44 15.13
N SER A 291 8.74 -2.43 14.65
CA SER A 291 9.02 -1.80 13.35
C SER A 291 10.35 -1.04 13.31
N TYR A 292 10.91 -0.68 14.47
CA TYR A 292 12.21 -0.01 14.57
C TYR A 292 13.40 -0.99 14.66
N SER A 293 13.15 -2.30 14.65
CA SER A 293 14.23 -3.29 14.64
C SER A 293 14.92 -3.32 13.27
N VAL A 294 16.17 -2.85 13.22
CA VAL A 294 17.02 -2.87 12.02
C VAL A 294 17.21 -4.30 11.50
N GLU A 295 17.39 -5.27 12.40
CA GLU A 295 17.51 -6.69 12.04
C GLU A 295 16.27 -7.20 11.28
N LYS A 296 15.06 -6.90 11.77
CA LYS A 296 13.82 -7.29 11.09
C LYS A 296 13.62 -6.53 9.78
N GLN A 297 14.03 -5.27 9.72
CA GLN A 297 14.02 -4.47 8.49
C GLN A 297 14.92 -5.09 7.42
N ASP A 298 16.10 -5.56 7.82
CA ASP A 298 17.09 -6.13 6.91
C ASP A 298 16.75 -7.55 6.48
N ASP A 299 16.27 -8.40 7.39
CA ASP A 299 15.71 -9.72 7.05
C ASP A 299 14.59 -9.59 6.01
N LEU A 300 13.64 -8.68 6.24
CA LEU A 300 12.57 -8.42 5.29
C LEU A 300 13.10 -7.93 3.94
N TRP A 301 14.05 -6.99 3.96
CA TRP A 301 14.60 -6.39 2.76
C TRP A 301 15.33 -7.41 1.90
N GLU A 302 16.32 -8.09 2.50
CA GLU A 302 17.18 -9.05 1.81
C GLU A 302 16.38 -10.20 1.24
N TRP A 303 15.45 -10.75 2.03
CA TRP A 303 14.57 -11.80 1.56
C TRP A 303 13.73 -11.33 0.38
N THR A 304 13.13 -10.13 0.47
CA THR A 304 12.28 -9.58 -0.61
C THR A 304 13.08 -9.36 -1.89
N VAL A 305 14.29 -8.78 -1.80
CA VAL A 305 15.16 -8.58 -2.97
C VAL A 305 15.60 -9.92 -3.56
N CYS A 306 16.01 -10.87 -2.71
CA CYS A 306 16.44 -12.20 -3.17
C CYS A 306 15.34 -12.97 -3.87
N PHE A 307 14.11 -12.89 -3.35
CA PHE A 307 12.94 -13.56 -3.89
C PHE A 307 12.45 -12.93 -5.20
N THR A 308 12.49 -11.59 -5.28
CA THR A 308 11.92 -10.87 -6.42
C THR A 308 12.89 -10.67 -7.59
N GLY A 309 14.20 -10.60 -7.34
CA GLY A 309 15.20 -10.40 -8.39
C GLY A 309 15.47 -11.67 -9.22
N GLU A 310 15.48 -11.53 -10.55
CA GLU A 310 15.65 -12.65 -11.49
C GLU A 310 17.10 -13.13 -11.61
N ASN A 311 18.06 -12.23 -11.40
CA ASN A 311 19.49 -12.50 -11.53
C ASN A 311 20.32 -11.66 -10.55
N HIS A 312 21.62 -11.95 -10.46
CA HIS A 312 22.52 -11.25 -9.52
C HIS A 312 22.55 -9.74 -9.73
N ALA A 313 22.66 -9.28 -10.98
CA ALA A 313 22.73 -7.86 -11.30
C ALA A 313 21.44 -7.11 -10.90
N GLU A 314 20.27 -7.73 -11.11
CA GLU A 314 19.01 -7.12 -10.68
C GLU A 314 18.89 -7.05 -9.15
N LYS A 315 19.31 -8.09 -8.43
CA LYS A 315 19.32 -8.11 -6.97
C LYS A 315 20.24 -7.02 -6.40
N GLU A 316 21.42 -6.86 -6.99
CA GLU A 316 22.36 -5.80 -6.63
C GLU A 316 21.75 -4.42 -6.90
N ARG A 317 21.15 -4.22 -8.08
CA ARG A 317 20.44 -2.97 -8.43
C ARG A 317 19.33 -2.64 -7.42
N PHE A 318 18.55 -3.64 -7.00
CA PHE A 318 17.48 -3.45 -6.02
C PHE A 318 18.04 -3.07 -4.65
N ASN A 319 19.09 -3.75 -4.18
CA ASN A 319 19.76 -3.44 -2.91
C ASN A 319 20.37 -2.04 -2.90
N GLU A 320 21.00 -1.66 -4.01
CA GLU A 320 21.69 -0.38 -4.15
C GLU A 320 20.76 0.78 -4.51
N LEU A 321 19.46 0.51 -4.72
CA LEU A 321 18.48 1.49 -5.20
C LEU A 321 18.94 2.20 -6.48
N GLN A 322 19.55 1.45 -7.40
CA GLN A 322 20.09 1.99 -8.64
C GLN A 322 19.02 2.06 -9.74
N VAL A 323 19.06 3.15 -10.50
CA VAL A 323 18.26 3.35 -11.72
C VAL A 323 18.93 2.63 -12.89
N MET A 324 18.17 2.07 -13.83
CA MET A 324 18.75 1.51 -15.05
C MET A 324 19.38 2.63 -15.87
N SER A 325 20.65 2.45 -16.25
CA SER A 325 21.38 3.35 -17.16
C SER A 325 20.82 3.31 -18.57
#